data_AF-A0A949M355-F1
#
_entry.id   AF-A0A949M355-F1
#
_cell.length_a   1.000
_cell.length_b   1.000
_cell.length_c   1.000
_cell.angle_alpha   90.00
_cell.angle_beta   90.00
_cell.angle_gamma   90.00
#
_symmetry.space_group_name_H-M   'P 1'
#
loop_
_entity.id
_entity.type
_entity.pdbx_description
1 polymer ?
#
loop_
_entity_poly.entity_id
_entity_poly.type
_entity_poly.pdbx_seq_one_letter_code
_entity_poly.pdbx_strand_id
1 'polypeptide(L)' 'MTATCPECDAMIALAADVVEHEIVICTDCAAELEVIGLDPPALALAPEVGEDWGE' A
#
# COMPACT_ATOMS: atom_id res chain seq x y z
N MET A 1 3.58 -12.34 -0.13
CA MET A 1 2.17 -12.34 -0.62
C MET A 1 2.05 -11.32 -1.75
N THR A 2 0.94 -11.23 -2.49
CA THR A 2 0.82 -10.25 -3.60
C THR A 2 -0.49 -9.49 -3.55
N ALA A 3 -0.45 -8.18 -3.75
CA ALA A 3 -1.61 -7.31 -3.88
C ALA A 3 -1.56 -6.52 -5.19
N THR A 4 -2.70 -6.05 -5.67
CA THR A 4 -2.78 -5.22 -6.88
C THR A 4 -2.65 -3.75 -6.52
N CYS A 5 -1.84 -3.00 -7.26
CA CYS A 5 -1.78 -1.55 -7.15
C CYS A 5 -3.11 -0.93 -7.64
N PRO A 6 -3.81 -0.11 -6.84
CA PRO A 6 -5.07 0.50 -7.24
C PRO A 6 -4.92 1.59 -8.33
N GLU A 7 -3.71 2.10 -8.56
CA GLU A 7 -3.46 3.18 -9.53
C GLU A 7 -3.13 2.69 -10.94
N CYS A 8 -2.43 1.55 -11.06
CA CYS A 8 -1.89 1.09 -12.35
C CYS A 8 -2.10 -0.41 -12.62
N ASP A 9 -2.82 -1.11 -11.75
CA ASP A 9 -3.10 -2.56 -11.84
C ASP A 9 -1.85 -3.48 -11.79
N ALA A 10 -0.68 -2.94 -11.47
CA ALA A 10 0.53 -3.74 -11.30
C ALA A 10 0.43 -4.68 -10.10
N MET A 11 0.98 -5.90 -10.22
CA MET A 11 1.06 -6.86 -9.12
C MET A 11 2.27 -6.56 -8.25
N ILE A 12 2.05 -6.18 -6.99
CA ILE A 12 3.08 -5.84 -6.02
C ILE A 12 3.35 -7.04 -5.12
N ALA A 13 4.62 -7.44 -5.02
CA ALA A 13 5.06 -8.43 -4.05
C ALA A 13 5.27 -7.77 -2.68
N LEU A 14 4.51 -8.20 -1.68
CA LEU A 14 4.65 -7.75 -0.29
C LEU A 14 5.57 -8.70 0.48
N ALA A 15 6.39 -8.12 1.36
CA ALA A 15 7.30 -8.85 2.25
C ALA A 15 6.54 -9.82 3.16
N ALA A 16 7.23 -10.83 3.68
CA ALA A 16 6.59 -11.84 4.55
C ALA A 16 6.23 -11.28 5.94
N ASP A 17 6.93 -10.23 6.36
CA ASP A 17 6.79 -9.51 7.63
C ASP A 17 6.05 -8.17 7.48
N VAL A 18 5.41 -7.93 6.33
CA VAL A 18 4.60 -6.73 6.08
C VAL A 18 3.47 -6.61 7.11
N VAL A 19 3.19 -5.38 7.56
CA VAL A 19 2.13 -5.10 8.55
C VAL A 19 1.06 -4.17 7.97
N GLU A 20 -0.15 -4.21 8.55
CA GLU A 20 -1.19 -3.24 8.23
C GLU A 20 -0.74 -1.83 8.62
N HIS A 21 -1.16 -0.84 7.83
CA HIS A 21 -0.75 0.58 7.88
C HIS A 21 0.73 0.83 7.51
N GLU A 22 1.43 -0.17 6.96
CA GLU A 22 2.76 0.03 6.37
C GLU A 22 2.65 0.75 5.02
N ILE A 23 3.56 1.70 4.77
CA ILE A 23 3.66 2.39 3.48
C ILE A 23 4.63 1.64 2.56
N VAL A 24 4.16 1.30 1.37
CA VAL A 24 4.93 0.65 0.30
C VAL A 24 4.87 1.50 -0.97
N ILE A 25 5.95 1.51 -1.75
CA ILE A 25 6.00 2.26 -3.01
C ILE A 25 5.80 1.28 -4.18
N CYS A 26 4.86 1.59 -5.07
CA CYS A 26 4.71 0.85 -6.32
C CYS A 26 5.91 1.11 -7.23
N THR A 27 6.64 0.06 -7.61
CA THR A 27 7.81 0.18 -8.49
C THR A 27 7.47 0.58 -9.93
N ASP A 28 6.20 0.45 -10.31
CA ASP A 28 5.75 0.61 -11.69
C ASP A 28 5.21 2.03 -11.95
N CYS A 29 4.44 2.60 -11.01
CA CYS A 29 3.87 3.95 -11.14
C CYS A 29 4.37 4.96 -10.10
N ALA A 30 5.23 4.53 -9.16
CA ALA A 30 5.75 5.35 -8.06
C ALA A 30 4.69 5.89 -7.07
N ALA A 31 3.46 5.36 -7.10
CA ALA A 31 2.45 5.68 -6.09
C ALA A 31 2.89 5.18 -4.71
N GLU A 32 2.68 6.02 -3.69
CA GLU A 32 2.76 5.63 -2.28
C GLU A 32 1.44 4.94 -1.91
N LEU A 33 1.54 3.74 -1.34
CA LEU A 33 0.40 2.88 -1.03
C LEU A 33 0.46 2.46 0.44
N GLU A 34 -0.69 2.31 1.05
CA GLU A 34 -0.84 1.79 2.40
C GLU A 34 -1.39 0.36 2.38
N VAL A 35 -0.84 -0.51 3.23
CA VAL A 35 -1.35 -1.88 3.44
C VAL A 35 -2.59 -1.84 4.32
N ILE A 36 -3.76 -2.10 3.73
CA ILE A 36 -5.07 -2.06 4.42
C ILE A 36 -5.64 -3.45 4.73
N GLY A 37 -4.86 -4.51 4.50
CA GLY A 37 -5.23 -5.88 4.82
C GLY A 37 -4.14 -6.89 4.44
N LEU A 38 -4.10 -8.03 5.14
CA LEU A 38 -3.09 -9.08 4.97
C LEU A 38 -3.64 -10.42 4.45
N ASP A 39 -4.93 -10.70 4.66
CA ASP A 39 -5.58 -11.94 4.23
C ASP A 39 -7.06 -11.71 3.83
N PRO A 40 -7.36 -11.45 2.54
CA PRO A 40 -6.41 -11.30 1.44
C PRO A 40 -5.61 -9.97 1.53
N PRO A 41 -4.38 -9.94 1.01
CA PRO A 41 -3.58 -8.72 0.98
C PRO A 41 -4.22 -7.64 0.10
N ALA A 42 -4.31 -6.42 0.62
CA ALA A 42 -4.96 -5.29 -0.03
C ALA A 42 -4.17 -4.00 0.17
N LEU A 43 -4.21 -3.12 -0.84
CA LEU A 43 -3.52 -1.83 -0.88
C LEU A 43 -4.51 -0.71 -1.19
N ALA A 44 -4.31 0.44 -0.57
CA ALA A 44 -4.95 1.71 -0.92
C ALA A 44 -3.88 2.75 -1.26
N LEU A 45 -4.27 3.87 -1.87
CA LEU A 45 -3.40 5.05 -1.92
C LEU A 45 -3.06 5.48 -0.49
N ALA A 46 -1.78 5.75 -0.23
CA ALA A 46 -1.38 6.33 1.04
C ALA A 46 -2.04 7.70 1.21
N PRO A 47 -2.45 8.07 2.43
CA PRO A 47 -3.02 9.39 2.69
C PRO A 47 -2.01 10.50 2.39
N GLU A 48 -2.48 11.66 1.91
CA GLU A 48 -1.59 12.80 1.69
C GLU A 48 -1.01 13.29 3.02
N VAL A 49 0.22 13.80 2.98
CA VAL A 49 0.88 14.44 4.13
C VAL A 49 0.11 15.71 4.50
N GLY A 50 -0.93 15.57 5.32
CA GLY A 50 -1.81 16.67 5.72
C GLY A 50 -3.25 16.26 6.09
N GLU A 51 -3.68 15.04 5.78
CA GLU A 51 -5.07 14.59 6.04
C GLU A 51 -5.36 14.15 7.49
N ASP A 52 -4.75 14.82 8.48
CA ASP A 52 -4.85 14.54 9.93
C ASP A 52 -3.65 13.76 10.52
N TRP A 53 -2.46 14.32 10.37
CA TRP A 53 -1.29 13.90 11.14
C TRP A 53 -1.39 14.44 12.58
N GLY A 54 -2.29 13.88 13.40
CA GLY A 54 -2.23 14.01 14.86
C GLY A 54 -3.44 14.61 15.60
N GLU A 55 -4.62 14.03 15.44
CA GLU A 55 -5.65 14.06 16.50
C GLU A 55 -5.45 12.97 17.57
#